data_AF-A0A430ATH4-F1
#
_entry.id   AF-A0A430ATH4-F1
#
_cell.length_a   1.000
_cell.length_b   1.000
_cell.length_c   1.000
_cell.angle_alpha   90.00
_cell.angle_beta   90.00
_cell.angle_gamma   90.00
#
_symmetry.space_group_name_H-M   'P 1'
#
loop_
_entity.id
_entity.type
_entity.pdbx_description
1 polymer ?
#
loop_
_entity_poly.entity_id
_entity_poly.type
_entity_poly.pdbx_seq_one_letter_code
_entity_poly.pdbx_strand_id
1 'polypeptide(L)'
;MKKRFVVGLSILMLVFVGFSHQEVIAAGSNKTVTVKEKPQGSYISDGSYVQVTKKNYQMWQSFNWKKRDNSTRFYGKTFKAKGHYKHRNGETYYSLYDYKDNWYGYLNSKATKKIKAQGNYISDGRYVKITKNNYDMWQNFSWKRKNKTTTVYGKTFKARGRYEHFNGSTYYSLYDNNGKWYGYLNAQATKGSKPEGSYISDGRRVEIISKNYDIWQNFNWKKRDTTKKYDKKILNARGRYEHFNGSTYYSLYDDKDKWIGYLNAKATRGAKEVIERRDVTVKVDQTGKKITETTGYVFISKTQPVLTVTREKSKTIHTYTVTESYRKVANKDIEKTVNVDQDGQLITEPISEYDLVSEGEVVKTIEKMSNGDTTTTYTKTNIYRSKDPIIKNILKNNDPRVMEVANQVGVNNTRVSIRQAEVLSRIELNNKVAEIFTDMVNQERRLYKKPMIQVTKDEKAKKEIAMRAVEVMYQFSHTAPSNMKPDEQYWLERSPGETEMGFGTENISEAYIVKSIESQSSDNLARDVAKGMFSQYIESERKSAHSDEPYSNENGHYRNIIMTDHSDIVVAVYLVDNGYSYHVSTAVATGTSFIEP
;
A
#
# COMPACT_ATOMS: atom_id res chain seq x y z
N MET A 1 -53.73 -3.82 40.09
CA MET A 1 -54.41 -4.42 38.92
C MET A 1 -53.64 -5.69 38.53
N LYS A 2 -54.17 -6.90 38.78
CA LYS A 2 -54.94 -7.79 37.87
C LYS A 2 -54.01 -8.48 36.84
N LYS A 3 -53.91 -9.82 36.65
CA LYS A 3 -54.76 -11.03 36.86
C LYS A 3 -53.82 -12.25 37.06
N ARG A 4 -54.02 -13.22 37.97
CA ARG A 4 -54.96 -14.37 38.04
C ARG A 4 -55.03 -15.29 36.81
N PHE A 5 -54.57 -16.55 36.98
CA PHE A 5 -55.34 -17.77 36.65
C PHE A 5 -54.96 -18.93 37.58
N VAL A 6 -55.98 -19.67 38.02
CA VAL A 6 -56.02 -20.83 38.91
C VAL A 6 -56.75 -21.93 38.15
N VAL A 7 -56.24 -23.18 38.14
CA VAL A 7 -56.93 -24.50 38.05
C VAL A 7 -55.84 -25.53 38.45
N GLY A 8 -55.97 -26.57 39.29
CA GLY A 8 -57.07 -27.43 39.72
C GLY A 8 -56.74 -28.88 39.32
N LEU A 9 -56.58 -29.80 40.28
CA LEU A 9 -56.62 -31.28 40.08
C LEU A 9 -56.72 -31.95 41.47
N SER A 10 -57.95 -32.14 41.97
CA SER A 10 -58.73 -33.39 41.90
C SER A 10 -58.07 -34.58 42.62
N ILE A 11 -58.50 -34.76 43.86
CA ILE A 11 -58.38 -35.94 44.71
C ILE A 11 -59.35 -37.00 44.16
N LEU A 12 -58.85 -38.20 43.89
CA LEU A 12 -59.68 -39.40 43.72
C LEU A 12 -59.29 -40.43 44.78
N MET A 13 -60.27 -40.69 45.64
CA MET A 13 -60.28 -41.63 46.73
C MET A 13 -60.83 -42.97 46.22
N LEU A 14 -60.16 -44.09 46.49
CA LEU A 14 -60.79 -45.42 46.67
C LEU A 14 -59.76 -46.34 47.36
N VAL A 15 -59.85 -46.46 48.69
CA VAL A 15 -60.37 -47.61 49.45
C VAL A 15 -59.61 -48.91 49.20
N PHE A 16 -58.93 -49.42 50.24
CA PHE A 16 -59.10 -50.81 50.67
C PHE A 16 -58.82 -50.95 52.16
N VAL A 17 -59.63 -51.82 52.77
CA VAL A 17 -60.02 -51.91 54.16
C VAL A 17 -59.01 -52.72 54.97
N GLY A 18 -58.72 -52.29 56.20
CA GLY A 18 -58.01 -53.08 57.21
C GLY A 18 -58.73 -52.98 58.54
N PHE A 19 -59.65 -53.93 58.77
CA PHE A 19 -60.43 -54.07 60.00
C PHE A 19 -59.55 -54.17 61.25
N SER A 20 -59.81 -53.31 62.24
CA SER A 20 -59.65 -53.61 63.66
C SER A 20 -61.02 -54.00 64.24
N HIS A 21 -61.05 -54.93 65.18
CA HIS A 21 -62.27 -55.30 65.92
C HIS A 21 -61.97 -55.35 67.42
N GLN A 22 -62.69 -54.51 68.15
CA GLN A 22 -62.98 -54.49 69.59
C GLN A 22 -64.29 -53.66 69.66
N GLU A 23 -65.39 -53.98 70.33
CA GLU A 23 -65.81 -55.01 71.28
C GLU A 23 -67.37 -55.00 71.37
N VAL A 24 -67.92 -55.82 72.28
CA VAL A 24 -69.24 -55.73 72.96
C VAL A 24 -70.38 -56.69 72.51
N ILE A 25 -70.35 -57.86 73.16
CA ILE A 25 -71.40 -58.61 73.89
C ILE A 25 -72.87 -58.46 73.45
N ALA A 26 -73.46 -59.60 73.03
CA ALA A 26 -74.84 -59.99 73.32
C ALA A 26 -74.92 -61.52 73.47
N ALA A 27 -75.89 -61.98 74.27
CA ALA A 27 -75.90 -63.22 75.02
C ALA A 27 -76.05 -64.54 74.23
N GLY A 28 -75.48 -65.62 74.79
CA GLY A 28 -76.08 -66.96 74.70
C GLY A 28 -75.21 -68.07 74.14
N SER A 29 -74.93 -69.06 75.00
CA SER A 29 -74.47 -70.43 74.73
C SER A 29 -72.96 -70.70 74.67
N ASN A 30 -72.52 -71.54 75.62
CA ASN A 30 -71.17 -72.05 75.78
C ASN A 30 -70.69 -72.80 74.53
N LYS A 31 -69.65 -72.27 73.88
CA LYS A 31 -68.76 -73.06 73.02
C LYS A 31 -67.32 -72.68 73.31
N THR A 32 -66.57 -73.65 73.82
CA THR A 32 -65.12 -73.64 74.00
C THR A 32 -64.43 -73.16 72.72
N VAL A 33 -63.83 -71.97 72.75
CA VAL A 33 -63.00 -71.46 71.64
C VAL A 33 -61.60 -72.03 71.80
N THR A 34 -61.27 -73.05 70.99
CA THR A 34 -59.91 -73.54 70.83
C THR A 34 -59.10 -72.49 70.06
N VAL A 35 -58.22 -71.74 70.72
CA VAL A 35 -57.24 -70.89 70.03
C VAL A 35 -56.29 -71.80 69.26
N LYS A 36 -56.46 -71.91 67.94
CA LYS A 36 -55.50 -72.59 67.05
C LYS A 36 -54.16 -71.85 67.13
N GLU A 37 -53.27 -72.30 68.00
CA GLU A 37 -51.89 -71.84 68.04
C GLU A 37 -51.22 -72.04 66.68
N LYS A 38 -50.72 -70.95 66.10
CA LYS A 38 -50.04 -70.98 64.80
C LYS A 38 -48.67 -71.68 64.94
N PRO A 39 -48.26 -72.52 63.98
CA PRO A 39 -47.09 -73.39 64.11
C PRO A 39 -45.75 -72.64 64.25
N GLN A 40 -45.68 -71.37 63.88
CA GLN A 40 -44.46 -70.54 63.96
C GLN A 40 -44.16 -69.90 65.31
N GLY A 41 -45.06 -70.01 66.30
CA GLY A 41 -44.95 -69.26 67.54
C GLY A 41 -45.15 -67.73 67.37
N SER A 42 -45.08 -67.00 68.47
CA SER A 42 -45.21 -65.53 68.48
C SER A 42 -44.01 -64.83 67.86
N TYR A 43 -44.22 -63.63 67.32
CA TYR A 43 -43.13 -62.78 66.84
C TYR A 43 -42.23 -62.35 68.00
N ILE A 44 -40.91 -62.56 67.85
CA ILE A 44 -39.91 -62.10 68.81
C ILE A 44 -39.07 -61.01 68.13
N SER A 45 -39.06 -59.81 68.69
CA SER A 45 -38.22 -58.70 68.21
C SER A 45 -36.74 -59.08 68.30
N ASP A 46 -35.94 -58.82 67.26
CA ASP A 46 -34.50 -59.14 67.23
C ASP A 46 -33.68 -57.88 66.89
N GLY A 47 -33.72 -57.44 65.63
CA GLY A 47 -32.98 -56.27 65.16
C GLY A 47 -31.52 -56.54 64.78
N SER A 48 -31.01 -57.77 64.93
CA SER A 48 -29.65 -58.13 64.53
C SER A 48 -29.44 -58.11 63.01
N TYR A 49 -28.18 -57.89 62.60
CA TYR A 49 -27.75 -58.06 61.21
C TYR A 49 -27.25 -59.48 61.00
N VAL A 50 -27.67 -60.10 59.91
CA VAL A 50 -27.32 -61.49 59.56
C VAL A 50 -26.79 -61.57 58.14
N GLN A 51 -25.72 -62.33 57.92
CA GLN A 51 -25.22 -62.67 56.60
C GLN A 51 -25.73 -64.05 56.20
N VAL A 52 -26.18 -64.22 54.97
CA VAL A 52 -26.51 -65.54 54.42
C VAL A 52 -25.20 -66.29 54.14
N THR A 53 -24.97 -67.39 54.85
CA THR A 53 -23.71 -68.16 54.79
C THR A 53 -23.90 -69.56 54.24
N LYS A 54 -25.13 -69.98 53.94
CA LYS A 54 -25.41 -71.28 53.31
C LYS A 54 -26.33 -71.14 52.10
N LYS A 55 -26.03 -71.90 51.05
CA LYS A 55 -26.83 -72.00 49.82
C LYS A 55 -27.93 -73.07 49.98
N ASN A 56 -28.89 -73.07 49.06
CA ASN A 56 -29.94 -74.08 48.92
C ASN A 56 -30.98 -74.13 50.05
N TYR A 57 -31.09 -73.09 50.90
CA TYR A 57 -32.20 -72.97 51.84
C TYR A 57 -33.37 -72.25 51.19
N GLN A 58 -34.59 -72.80 51.32
CA GLN A 58 -35.79 -72.14 50.85
C GLN A 58 -36.09 -70.90 51.70
N MET A 59 -36.48 -69.82 51.05
CA MET A 59 -36.98 -68.60 51.70
C MET A 59 -38.48 -68.54 51.52
N TRP A 60 -39.21 -68.38 52.62
CA TRP A 60 -40.66 -68.57 52.66
C TRP A 60 -41.41 -67.24 52.70
N GLN A 61 -42.53 -67.16 51.97
CA GLN A 61 -43.47 -66.05 52.03
C GLN A 61 -44.40 -66.14 53.27
N SER A 62 -44.59 -67.34 53.80
CA SER A 62 -45.46 -67.59 54.94
C SER A 62 -45.08 -68.90 55.61
N PHE A 63 -45.58 -69.13 56.82
CA PHE A 63 -45.39 -70.39 57.55
C PHE A 63 -46.31 -71.53 57.08
N ASN A 64 -47.10 -71.30 56.03
CA ASN A 64 -47.76 -72.36 55.25
C ASN A 64 -46.84 -72.93 54.15
N TRP A 65 -45.52 -72.73 54.28
CA TRP A 65 -44.50 -73.20 53.33
C TRP A 65 -44.73 -72.75 51.88
N LYS A 66 -45.30 -71.55 51.68
CA LYS A 66 -45.33 -70.92 50.35
C LYS A 66 -43.95 -70.38 50.02
N LYS A 67 -43.26 -70.95 49.04
CA LYS A 67 -41.92 -70.53 48.62
C LYS A 67 -41.95 -69.11 48.03
N ARG A 68 -40.99 -68.29 48.44
CA ARG A 68 -40.73 -66.94 47.89
C ARG A 68 -39.47 -66.91 47.05
N ASP A 69 -38.38 -67.47 47.58
CA ASP A 69 -37.06 -67.41 46.96
C ASP A 69 -36.13 -68.52 47.48
N ASN A 70 -34.84 -68.43 47.17
CA ASN A 70 -33.81 -69.33 47.68
C ASN A 70 -32.55 -68.59 48.15
N SER A 71 -31.96 -69.05 49.25
CA SER A 71 -30.79 -68.43 49.87
C SER A 71 -29.57 -68.35 48.94
N THR A 72 -29.49 -69.20 47.92
CA THR A 72 -28.40 -69.18 46.92
C THR A 72 -28.26 -67.82 46.22
N ARG A 73 -29.37 -67.15 45.89
CA ARG A 73 -29.36 -65.82 45.24
C ARG A 73 -28.86 -64.70 46.15
N PHE A 74 -28.83 -64.95 47.46
CA PHE A 74 -28.46 -63.97 48.47
C PHE A 74 -27.23 -64.40 49.27
N TYR A 75 -26.52 -65.44 48.83
CA TYR A 75 -25.30 -65.91 49.47
C TYR A 75 -24.27 -64.77 49.62
N GLY A 76 -23.76 -64.56 50.83
CA GLY A 76 -22.84 -63.47 51.16
C GLY A 76 -23.50 -62.12 51.44
N LYS A 77 -24.80 -61.95 51.17
CA LYS A 77 -25.50 -60.69 51.45
C LYS A 77 -25.90 -60.55 52.92
N THR A 78 -25.90 -59.31 53.37
CA THR A 78 -26.29 -58.90 54.73
C THR A 78 -27.73 -58.40 54.75
N PHE A 79 -28.53 -58.88 55.70
CA PHE A 79 -29.90 -58.45 55.96
C PHE A 79 -30.07 -58.04 57.42
N LYS A 80 -31.13 -57.29 57.71
CA LYS A 80 -31.61 -57.05 59.08
C LYS A 80 -32.71 -58.05 59.40
N ALA A 81 -32.52 -58.84 60.45
CA ALA A 81 -33.56 -59.70 60.99
C ALA A 81 -34.42 -58.86 61.96
N LYS A 82 -35.54 -58.30 61.49
CA LYS A 82 -36.38 -57.44 62.37
C LYS A 82 -36.98 -58.23 63.53
N GLY A 83 -37.34 -59.48 63.27
CA GLY A 83 -37.67 -60.44 64.31
C GLY A 83 -37.52 -61.88 63.85
N HIS A 84 -37.75 -62.80 64.78
CA HIS A 84 -37.62 -64.23 64.58
C HIS A 84 -38.81 -64.99 65.17
N TYR A 85 -38.96 -66.22 64.70
CA TYR A 85 -40.07 -67.12 65.01
C TYR A 85 -39.51 -68.49 65.40
N LYS A 86 -39.88 -68.99 66.58
CA LYS A 86 -39.53 -70.34 67.04
C LYS A 86 -40.64 -71.29 66.59
N HIS A 87 -40.39 -72.02 65.51
CA HIS A 87 -41.40 -72.88 64.91
C HIS A 87 -41.49 -74.24 65.62
N ARG A 88 -42.68 -74.85 65.63
CA ARG A 88 -42.95 -76.18 66.23
C ARG A 88 -42.11 -77.32 65.65
N ASN A 89 -41.41 -77.09 64.54
CA ASN A 89 -40.48 -78.06 63.94
C ASN A 89 -39.09 -78.01 64.59
N GLY A 90 -38.91 -77.23 65.67
CA GLY A 90 -37.64 -77.05 66.37
C GLY A 90 -36.70 -76.01 65.75
N GLU A 91 -37.03 -75.48 64.56
CA GLU A 91 -36.19 -74.53 63.85
C GLU A 91 -36.57 -73.08 64.16
N THR A 92 -35.62 -72.16 64.01
CA THR A 92 -35.86 -70.71 64.12
C THR A 92 -35.81 -70.08 62.73
N TYR A 93 -36.76 -69.21 62.41
CA TYR A 93 -36.80 -68.49 61.14
C TYR A 93 -36.69 -66.98 61.36
N TYR A 94 -35.76 -66.35 60.68
CA TYR A 94 -35.59 -64.89 60.66
C TYR A 94 -36.44 -64.24 59.59
N SER A 95 -37.11 -63.13 59.92
CA SER A 95 -37.78 -62.26 58.95
C SER A 95 -36.78 -61.25 58.41
N LEU A 96 -36.35 -61.43 57.15
CA LEU A 96 -35.22 -60.69 56.57
C LEU A 96 -35.66 -59.45 55.79
N TYR A 97 -34.98 -58.34 56.06
CA TYR A 97 -35.19 -57.05 55.40
C TYR A 97 -33.88 -56.48 54.84
N ASP A 98 -33.94 -55.83 53.69
CA ASP A 98 -32.83 -54.99 53.21
C ASP A 98 -32.83 -53.61 53.89
N TYR A 99 -31.91 -52.75 53.48
CA TYR A 99 -31.76 -51.41 54.04
C TYR A 99 -32.81 -50.40 53.63
N LYS A 100 -33.60 -50.72 52.60
CA LYS A 100 -34.78 -49.96 52.19
C LYS A 100 -36.03 -50.48 52.89
N ASP A 101 -35.87 -51.36 53.87
CA ASP A 101 -36.95 -52.04 54.58
C ASP A 101 -37.84 -52.92 53.67
N ASN A 102 -37.34 -53.34 52.50
CA ASN A 102 -38.02 -54.34 51.70
C ASN A 102 -37.88 -55.71 52.35
N TRP A 103 -38.98 -56.44 52.41
CA TRP A 103 -39.02 -57.76 53.00
C TRP A 103 -38.68 -58.87 52.00
N TYR A 104 -37.79 -59.79 52.38
CA TYR A 104 -37.27 -60.85 51.50
C TYR A 104 -37.77 -62.25 51.84
N GLY A 105 -38.49 -62.42 52.95
CA GLY A 105 -39.01 -63.72 53.36
C GLY A 105 -38.49 -64.17 54.72
N TYR A 106 -39.01 -65.32 55.14
CA TYR A 106 -38.53 -66.06 56.30
C TYR A 106 -37.42 -67.03 55.88
N LEU A 107 -36.25 -66.93 56.49
CA LEU A 107 -35.11 -67.83 56.25
C LEU A 107 -34.72 -68.54 57.55
N ASN A 108 -34.44 -69.84 57.47
CA ASN A 108 -33.97 -70.62 58.62
C ASN A 108 -32.65 -70.01 59.15
N SER A 109 -32.58 -69.77 60.47
CA SER A 109 -31.45 -69.12 61.14
C SER A 109 -30.13 -69.86 60.93
N LYS A 110 -30.14 -71.20 60.77
CA LYS A 110 -28.96 -72.03 60.50
C LYS A 110 -28.30 -71.76 59.14
N ALA A 111 -29.01 -71.09 58.23
CA ALA A 111 -28.49 -70.63 56.94
C ALA A 111 -27.78 -69.28 57.02
N THR A 112 -27.76 -68.67 58.20
CA THR A 112 -27.25 -67.33 58.43
C THR A 112 -26.23 -67.29 59.57
N LYS A 113 -25.45 -66.21 59.62
CA LYS A 113 -24.56 -65.88 60.73
C LYS A 113 -24.82 -64.44 61.18
N LYS A 114 -24.99 -64.21 62.49
CA LYS A 114 -25.08 -62.86 63.04
C LYS A 114 -23.75 -62.13 62.84
N ILE A 115 -23.82 -60.91 62.32
CA ILE A 115 -22.68 -60.03 62.03
C ILE A 115 -23.01 -58.60 62.45
N LYS A 116 -22.04 -57.70 62.34
CA LYS A 116 -22.27 -56.26 62.50
C LYS A 116 -22.76 -55.63 61.20
N ALA A 117 -23.36 -54.44 61.29
CA ALA A 117 -23.96 -53.73 60.15
C ALA A 117 -22.98 -53.49 58.99
N GLN A 118 -21.68 -53.35 59.27
CA GLN A 118 -20.66 -53.10 58.25
C GLN A 118 -20.32 -54.30 57.36
N GLY A 119 -20.78 -55.51 57.70
CA GLY A 119 -20.35 -56.72 57.02
C GLY A 119 -18.98 -57.24 57.48
N ASN A 120 -18.56 -58.37 56.90
CA ASN A 120 -17.25 -58.97 57.16
C ASN A 120 -16.15 -58.33 56.29
N TYR A 121 -14.91 -58.41 56.75
CA TYR A 121 -13.75 -57.96 55.97
C TYR A 121 -13.56 -58.82 54.72
N ILE A 122 -13.41 -58.17 53.56
CA ILE A 122 -13.08 -58.83 52.29
C ILE A 122 -11.73 -58.31 51.80
N SER A 123 -10.76 -59.21 51.61
CA SER A 123 -9.45 -58.85 51.05
C SER A 123 -9.61 -58.26 49.64
N ASP A 124 -8.86 -57.19 49.34
CA ASP A 124 -8.98 -56.50 48.05
C ASP A 124 -7.61 -56.30 47.37
N GLY A 125 -6.74 -55.48 47.97
CA GLY A 125 -5.37 -55.27 47.49
C GLY A 125 -5.22 -54.32 46.30
N ARG A 126 -6.32 -53.88 45.67
CA ARG A 126 -6.28 -52.96 44.52
C ARG A 126 -5.82 -51.55 44.88
N TYR A 127 -5.34 -50.83 43.88
CA TYR A 127 -5.06 -49.40 43.98
C TYR A 127 -6.29 -48.59 43.52
N VAL A 128 -6.62 -47.55 44.27
CA VAL A 128 -7.76 -46.68 43.99
C VAL A 128 -7.34 -45.23 44.05
N LYS A 129 -7.78 -44.42 43.08
CA LYS A 129 -7.61 -42.97 43.07
C LYS A 129 -8.85 -42.30 43.63
N ILE A 130 -8.67 -41.36 44.53
CA ILE A 130 -9.78 -40.53 45.04
C ILE A 130 -10.16 -39.52 43.96
N THR A 131 -11.38 -39.64 43.43
CA THR A 131 -11.87 -38.81 42.30
C THR A 131 -13.01 -37.89 42.67
N LYS A 132 -13.60 -38.08 43.86
CA LYS A 132 -14.63 -37.18 44.41
C LYS A 132 -14.09 -36.43 45.62
N ASN A 133 -14.36 -35.14 45.63
CA ASN A 133 -14.05 -34.25 46.74
C ASN A 133 -15.18 -34.28 47.79
N ASN A 134 -14.87 -33.81 49.00
CA ASN A 134 -15.83 -33.56 50.08
C ASN A 134 -16.51 -34.81 50.70
N TYR A 135 -16.01 -36.02 50.45
CA TYR A 135 -16.41 -37.23 51.16
C TYR A 135 -15.66 -37.37 52.48
N ASP A 136 -16.39 -37.79 53.52
CA ASP A 136 -15.82 -38.16 54.81
C ASP A 136 -15.13 -39.53 54.75
N MET A 137 -14.00 -39.63 55.45
CA MET A 137 -13.27 -40.88 55.69
C MET A 137 -13.44 -41.26 57.15
N TRP A 138 -13.96 -42.44 57.40
CA TRP A 138 -14.44 -42.84 58.73
C TRP A 138 -13.38 -43.62 59.51
N GLN A 139 -13.27 -43.36 60.81
CA GLN A 139 -12.44 -44.12 61.74
C GLN A 139 -13.07 -45.48 62.07
N ASN A 140 -14.39 -45.56 62.04
CA ASN A 140 -15.16 -46.75 62.37
C ASN A 140 -16.54 -46.65 61.72
N PHE A 141 -17.31 -47.74 61.79
CA PHE A 141 -18.67 -47.81 61.26
C PHE A 141 -19.74 -47.27 62.23
N SER A 142 -19.32 -46.57 63.28
CA SER A 142 -20.18 -45.69 64.10
C SER A 142 -20.14 -44.24 63.58
N TRP A 143 -19.64 -44.04 62.36
CA TRP A 143 -19.56 -42.74 61.69
C TRP A 143 -18.73 -41.69 62.45
N LYS A 144 -17.70 -42.11 63.18
CA LYS A 144 -16.69 -41.17 63.69
C LYS A 144 -15.76 -40.76 62.56
N ARG A 145 -15.79 -39.50 62.14
CA ARG A 145 -14.92 -38.98 61.07
C ARG A 145 -13.45 -39.02 61.50
N LYS A 146 -12.58 -39.56 60.63
CA LYS A 146 -11.13 -39.56 60.78
C LYS A 146 -10.46 -38.49 59.93
N ASN A 147 -10.85 -38.41 58.66
CA ASN A 147 -10.28 -37.54 57.64
C ASN A 147 -11.37 -37.11 56.65
N LYS A 148 -10.98 -36.28 55.69
CA LYS A 148 -11.83 -35.87 54.57
C LYS A 148 -11.05 -35.98 53.27
N THR A 149 -11.73 -36.36 52.19
CA THR A 149 -11.09 -36.53 50.87
C THR A 149 -10.50 -35.25 50.31
N THR A 150 -10.89 -34.07 50.78
CA THR A 150 -10.33 -32.78 50.36
C THR A 150 -8.82 -32.67 50.58
N THR A 151 -8.26 -33.32 51.60
CA THR A 151 -6.82 -33.27 51.91
C THR A 151 -6.00 -34.29 51.10
N VAL A 152 -6.68 -35.23 50.46
CA VAL A 152 -6.07 -36.38 49.76
C VAL A 152 -6.66 -36.58 48.37
N TYR A 153 -7.32 -35.56 47.83
CA TYR A 153 -7.96 -35.61 46.53
C TYR A 153 -6.94 -35.87 45.42
N GLY A 154 -7.31 -36.69 44.44
CA GLY A 154 -6.43 -37.05 43.34
C GLY A 154 -5.32 -38.05 43.71
N LYS A 155 -5.09 -38.31 44.99
CA LYS A 155 -4.08 -39.29 45.43
C LYS A 155 -4.55 -40.72 45.22
N THR A 156 -3.57 -41.59 44.97
CA THR A 156 -3.75 -43.03 44.85
C THR A 156 -3.47 -43.69 46.20
N PHE A 157 -4.35 -44.59 46.63
CA PHE A 157 -4.24 -45.39 47.85
C PHE A 157 -4.32 -46.88 47.52
N LYS A 158 -3.82 -47.72 48.43
CA LYS A 158 -4.07 -49.17 48.40
C LYS A 158 -5.28 -49.49 49.27
N ALA A 159 -6.33 -50.05 48.66
CA ALA A 159 -7.48 -50.58 49.37
C ALA A 159 -7.13 -51.99 49.86
N ARG A 160 -6.72 -52.15 51.12
CA ARG A 160 -6.31 -53.48 51.63
C ARG A 160 -7.50 -54.43 51.79
N GLY A 161 -8.64 -53.88 52.18
CA GLY A 161 -9.90 -54.61 52.16
C GLY A 161 -11.10 -53.72 51.99
N ARG A 162 -12.25 -54.35 51.78
CA ARG A 162 -13.54 -53.72 51.57
C ARG A 162 -14.60 -54.32 52.48
N TYR A 163 -15.64 -53.52 52.73
CA TYR A 163 -16.77 -53.85 53.61
C TYR A 163 -18.07 -53.54 52.87
N GLU A 164 -18.91 -54.55 52.70
CA GLU A 164 -20.24 -54.42 52.10
C GLU A 164 -21.24 -54.14 53.23
N HIS A 165 -21.44 -52.85 53.50
CA HIS A 165 -22.27 -52.41 54.62
C HIS A 165 -23.75 -52.63 54.30
N PHE A 166 -24.52 -52.95 55.33
CA PHE A 166 -25.96 -53.06 55.25
C PHE A 166 -26.63 -51.87 54.56
N ASN A 167 -26.12 -50.63 54.68
CA ASN A 167 -26.71 -49.42 54.11
C ASN A 167 -26.67 -49.35 52.56
N GLY A 168 -26.21 -50.42 51.89
CA GLY A 168 -26.10 -50.53 50.44
C GLY A 168 -24.80 -49.98 49.87
N SER A 169 -23.93 -49.38 50.68
CA SER A 169 -22.64 -48.85 50.24
C SER A 169 -21.48 -49.79 50.55
N THR A 170 -20.48 -49.80 49.67
CA THR A 170 -19.19 -50.47 49.91
C THR A 170 -18.19 -49.46 50.44
N TYR A 171 -17.43 -49.82 51.48
CA TYR A 171 -16.39 -48.99 52.06
C TYR A 171 -15.01 -49.65 51.93
N TYR A 172 -14.03 -48.93 51.41
CA TYR A 172 -12.65 -49.37 51.30
C TYR A 172 -11.81 -48.91 52.49
N SER A 173 -10.97 -49.80 53.01
CA SER A 173 -9.95 -49.48 54.01
C SER A 173 -8.67 -49.02 53.31
N LEU A 174 -8.40 -47.71 53.35
CA LEU A 174 -7.36 -47.07 52.52
C LEU A 174 -6.04 -46.87 53.27
N TYR A 175 -4.94 -47.20 52.60
CA TYR A 175 -3.58 -47.09 53.09
C TYR A 175 -2.67 -46.39 52.09
N ASP A 176 -1.75 -45.56 52.57
CA ASP A 176 -0.68 -44.97 51.75
C ASP A 176 0.51 -45.93 51.57
N ASN A 177 1.57 -45.47 50.90
CA ASN A 177 2.82 -46.23 50.68
C ASN A 177 3.54 -46.63 51.95
N ASN A 178 3.47 -45.80 52.99
CA ASN A 178 4.10 -46.08 54.28
C ASN A 178 3.26 -47.07 55.11
N GLY A 179 2.14 -47.55 54.57
CA GLY A 179 1.21 -48.40 55.29
C GLY A 179 0.41 -47.67 56.36
N LYS A 180 0.39 -46.33 56.36
CA LYS A 180 -0.44 -45.54 57.25
C LYS A 180 -1.89 -45.66 56.80
N TRP A 181 -2.78 -45.91 57.75
CA TRP A 181 -4.21 -46.07 57.52
C TRP A 181 -4.96 -44.74 57.56
N TYR A 182 -5.76 -44.44 56.53
CA TYR A 182 -6.45 -43.15 56.38
C TYR A 182 -7.93 -43.18 56.73
N GLY A 183 -8.54 -44.35 56.84
CA GLY A 183 -9.95 -44.49 57.14
C GLY A 183 -10.70 -45.41 56.17
N TYR A 184 -11.96 -45.62 56.49
CA TYR A 184 -12.94 -46.23 55.59
C TYR A 184 -13.56 -45.17 54.69
N LEU A 185 -13.44 -45.32 53.38
CA LEU A 185 -14.01 -44.40 52.39
C LEU A 185 -15.05 -45.12 51.53
N ASN A 186 -16.18 -44.47 51.25
CA ASN A 186 -17.17 -44.99 50.33
C ASN A 186 -16.54 -45.22 48.93
N ALA A 187 -16.70 -46.41 48.39
CA ALA A 187 -16.14 -46.82 47.11
C ALA A 187 -16.53 -45.89 45.95
N GLN A 188 -17.71 -45.27 46.00
CA GLN A 188 -18.20 -44.31 45.00
C GLN A 188 -17.33 -43.04 44.90
N ALA A 189 -16.56 -42.72 45.94
CA ALA A 189 -15.62 -41.60 45.92
C ALA A 189 -14.31 -41.91 45.15
N THR A 190 -14.15 -43.15 44.69
CA THR A 190 -12.90 -43.67 44.15
C THR A 190 -13.07 -44.26 42.75
N LYS A 191 -11.96 -44.35 42.02
CA LYS A 191 -11.86 -45.07 40.74
C LYS A 191 -10.66 -46.01 40.79
N GLY A 192 -10.76 -47.19 40.17
CA GLY A 192 -9.61 -48.09 40.03
C GLY A 192 -8.41 -47.38 39.40
N SER A 193 -7.21 -47.63 39.92
CA SER A 193 -5.96 -47.04 39.47
C SER A 193 -4.86 -48.09 39.41
N LYS A 194 -3.78 -47.77 38.70
CA LYS A 194 -2.51 -48.49 38.82
C LYS A 194 -1.58 -47.79 39.83
N PRO A 195 -0.53 -48.47 40.33
CA PRO A 195 0.45 -47.88 41.25
C PRO A 195 1.07 -46.58 40.71
N GLU A 196 1.33 -46.48 39.41
CA GLU A 196 1.97 -45.33 38.78
C GLU A 196 1.09 -44.08 38.68
N GLY A 197 -0.22 -44.21 38.92
CA GLY A 197 -1.16 -43.11 38.74
C GLY A 197 -1.50 -42.85 37.27
N SER A 198 -2.18 -41.73 37.02
CA SER A 198 -2.58 -41.30 35.67
C SER A 198 -1.50 -40.43 35.04
N TYR A 199 -1.42 -40.43 33.70
CA TYR A 199 -0.60 -39.46 32.97
C TYR A 199 -1.06 -38.03 33.27
N ILE A 200 -0.12 -37.15 33.62
CA ILE A 200 -0.33 -35.72 33.79
C ILE A 200 0.55 -35.00 32.77
N SER A 201 -0.04 -34.19 31.90
CA SER A 201 0.71 -33.37 30.94
C SER A 201 1.63 -32.39 31.68
N ASP A 202 2.85 -32.21 31.19
CA ASP A 202 3.83 -31.33 31.82
C ASP A 202 4.45 -30.35 30.80
N GLY A 203 5.24 -30.86 29.85
CA GLY A 203 5.80 -30.08 28.75
C GLY A 203 7.03 -29.23 29.11
N ARG A 204 7.45 -29.20 30.38
CA ARG A 204 8.63 -28.46 30.82
C ARG A 204 9.94 -29.11 30.38
N ARG A 205 10.98 -28.29 30.24
CA ARG A 205 12.37 -28.75 30.05
C ARG A 205 13.05 -28.92 31.39
N VAL A 206 13.75 -30.04 31.55
CA VAL A 206 14.43 -30.40 32.79
C VAL A 206 15.88 -30.74 32.52
N GLU A 207 16.77 -30.24 33.36
CA GLU A 207 18.19 -30.60 33.35
C GLU A 207 18.42 -31.75 34.32
N ILE A 208 19.13 -32.80 33.89
CA ILE A 208 19.54 -33.88 34.76
C ILE A 208 20.74 -33.43 35.61
N ILE A 209 20.56 -33.44 36.92
CA ILE A 209 21.54 -32.94 37.91
C ILE A 209 22.17 -34.04 38.76
N SER A 210 21.67 -35.28 38.67
CA SER A 210 22.16 -36.40 39.47
C SER A 210 22.49 -37.61 38.61
N LYS A 211 23.67 -38.19 38.83
CA LYS A 211 24.21 -39.36 38.12
C LYS A 211 23.81 -40.72 38.70
N ASN A 212 23.07 -40.71 39.82
CA ASN A 212 22.84 -41.91 40.64
C ASN A 212 21.43 -42.47 40.49
N TYR A 213 20.75 -42.19 39.38
CA TYR A 213 19.38 -42.65 39.13
C TYR A 213 19.32 -43.58 37.92
N ASP A 214 18.48 -44.59 38.03
CA ASP A 214 18.07 -45.43 36.91
C ASP A 214 16.96 -44.76 36.11
N ILE A 215 17.00 -44.96 34.80
CA ILE A 215 15.95 -44.59 33.86
C ILE A 215 15.17 -45.87 33.53
N TRP A 216 13.87 -45.84 33.79
CA TRP A 216 13.00 -47.02 33.71
C TRP A 216 12.27 -47.11 32.37
N GLN A 217 12.13 -48.32 31.85
CA GLN A 217 11.31 -48.58 30.66
C GLN A 217 9.80 -48.59 30.98
N ASN A 218 9.45 -49.00 32.20
CA ASN A 218 8.06 -49.12 32.65
C ASN A 218 8.00 -49.07 34.18
N PHE A 219 6.77 -49.02 34.71
CA PHE A 219 6.53 -48.98 36.16
C PHE A 219 6.58 -50.36 36.85
N ASN A 220 7.00 -51.41 36.13
CA ASN A 220 7.42 -52.68 36.71
C ASN A 220 8.94 -52.70 37.04
N TRP A 221 9.58 -51.52 37.03
CA TRP A 221 11.00 -51.34 37.34
C TRP A 221 11.93 -52.12 36.40
N LYS A 222 11.57 -52.26 35.12
CA LYS A 222 12.50 -52.74 34.09
C LYS A 222 13.48 -51.62 33.74
N LYS A 223 14.74 -51.77 34.10
CA LYS A 223 15.80 -50.79 33.81
C LYS A 223 16.01 -50.64 32.31
N ARG A 224 16.11 -49.38 31.84
CA ARG A 224 16.36 -49.02 30.44
C ARG A 224 17.74 -48.41 30.24
N ASP A 225 18.13 -47.50 31.13
CA ASP A 225 19.39 -46.77 31.07
C ASP A 225 19.74 -46.18 32.46
N THR A 226 20.78 -45.36 32.55
CA THR A 226 21.17 -44.63 33.76
C THR A 226 21.40 -43.15 33.46
N THR A 227 21.19 -42.27 34.45
CA THR A 227 21.40 -40.83 34.28
C THR A 227 22.85 -40.43 33.99
N LYS A 228 23.84 -41.30 34.22
CA LYS A 228 25.27 -41.04 33.88
C LYS A 228 25.48 -40.59 32.43
N LYS A 229 24.73 -41.18 31.48
CA LYS A 229 24.81 -40.87 30.03
C LYS A 229 24.17 -39.52 29.65
N TYR A 230 23.38 -38.95 30.56
CA TYR A 230 22.61 -37.74 30.35
C TYR A 230 22.96 -36.65 31.35
N ASP A 231 24.13 -36.73 32.00
CA ASP A 231 24.60 -35.71 32.94
C ASP A 231 24.56 -34.32 32.31
N LYS A 232 23.93 -33.36 33.01
CA LYS A 232 23.73 -31.97 32.58
C LYS A 232 23.01 -31.80 31.24
N LYS A 233 22.43 -32.87 30.67
CA LYS A 233 21.59 -32.76 29.48
C LYS A 233 20.23 -32.19 29.87
N ILE A 234 19.73 -31.32 29.01
CA ILE A 234 18.38 -30.80 29.09
C ILE A 234 17.48 -31.70 28.24
N LEU A 235 16.40 -32.19 28.82
CA LEU A 235 15.43 -33.08 28.19
C LEU A 235 14.01 -32.54 28.38
N ASN A 236 13.10 -32.99 27.52
CA ASN A 236 11.70 -32.60 27.53
C ASN A 236 10.89 -33.58 28.40
N ALA A 237 10.38 -33.11 29.54
CA ALA A 237 9.45 -33.87 30.37
C ALA A 237 8.03 -33.68 29.82
N ARG A 238 7.61 -34.53 28.88
CA ARG A 238 6.29 -34.38 28.23
C ARG A 238 5.13 -34.63 29.18
N GLY A 239 5.31 -35.54 30.12
CA GLY A 239 4.35 -35.74 31.19
C GLY A 239 4.99 -36.34 32.43
N ARG A 240 4.21 -36.34 33.51
CA ARG A 240 4.61 -36.82 34.82
C ARG A 240 3.59 -37.80 35.39
N TYR A 241 4.06 -38.65 36.29
CA TYR A 241 3.31 -39.71 36.96
C TYR A 241 3.57 -39.61 38.46
N GLU A 242 2.50 -39.38 39.22
CA GLU A 242 2.53 -39.36 40.69
C GLU A 242 2.34 -40.79 41.20
N HIS A 243 3.45 -41.51 41.37
CA HIS A 243 3.42 -42.91 41.74
C HIS A 243 3.02 -43.08 43.21
N PHE A 244 2.30 -44.16 43.52
CA PHE A 244 1.91 -44.56 44.86
C PHE A 244 3.09 -44.60 45.83
N ASN A 245 4.32 -44.82 45.34
CA ASN A 245 5.53 -44.93 46.17
C ASN A 245 5.99 -43.57 46.73
N GLY A 246 5.31 -42.48 46.40
CA GLY A 246 5.60 -41.13 46.87
C GLY A 246 6.56 -40.34 45.97
N SER A 247 7.10 -40.96 44.91
CA SER A 247 7.94 -40.29 43.93
C SER A 247 7.13 -39.85 42.70
N THR A 248 7.54 -38.74 42.10
CA THR A 248 7.06 -38.32 40.78
C THR A 248 8.05 -38.79 39.73
N TYR A 249 7.56 -39.38 38.65
CA TYR A 249 8.38 -39.81 37.52
C TYR A 249 8.03 -39.01 36.26
N TYR A 250 9.05 -38.48 35.59
CA TYR A 250 8.90 -37.78 34.31
C TYR A 250 9.11 -38.74 33.15
N SER A 251 8.26 -38.63 32.12
CA SER A 251 8.48 -39.26 30.82
C SER A 251 9.34 -38.35 29.96
N LEU A 252 10.61 -38.70 29.83
CA LEU A 252 11.63 -37.84 29.22
C LEU A 252 11.83 -38.15 27.74
N TYR A 253 12.02 -37.08 26.97
CA TYR A 253 12.31 -37.11 25.54
C TYR A 253 13.53 -36.23 25.25
N ASP A 254 14.33 -36.60 24.26
CA ASP A 254 15.37 -35.71 23.75
C ASP A 254 14.81 -34.64 22.80
N ASP A 255 15.68 -33.76 22.30
CA ASP A 255 15.32 -32.67 21.39
C ASP A 255 14.86 -33.16 20.00
N LYS A 256 15.10 -34.44 19.68
CA LYS A 256 14.63 -35.12 18.46
C LYS A 256 13.32 -35.89 18.69
N ASP A 257 12.66 -35.64 19.81
CA ASP A 257 11.41 -36.29 20.22
C ASP A 257 11.52 -37.82 20.40
N LYS A 258 12.73 -38.33 20.61
CA LYS A 258 12.95 -39.73 20.95
C LYS A 258 12.73 -39.94 22.45
N TRP A 259 11.89 -40.91 22.78
CA TRP A 259 11.60 -41.26 24.17
C TRP A 259 12.81 -41.91 24.86
N ILE A 260 13.23 -41.32 25.98
CA ILE A 260 14.38 -41.75 26.77
C ILE A 260 13.98 -42.73 27.86
N GLY A 261 12.89 -42.48 28.57
CA GLY A 261 12.44 -43.33 29.67
C GLY A 261 11.71 -42.57 30.77
N TYR A 262 11.35 -43.29 31.83
CA TYR A 262 10.81 -42.71 33.06
C TYR A 262 11.92 -42.44 34.07
N LEU A 263 12.04 -41.20 34.55
CA LEU A 263 13.07 -40.80 35.53
C LEU A 263 12.42 -40.15 36.76
N ASN A 264 12.96 -40.44 37.94
CA ASN A 264 12.51 -39.78 39.17
C ASN A 264 12.78 -38.26 39.09
N ALA A 265 11.75 -37.45 39.35
CA ALA A 265 11.81 -35.99 39.26
C ALA A 265 12.93 -35.38 40.12
N LYS A 266 13.29 -36.01 41.25
CA LYS A 266 14.40 -35.58 42.14
C LYS A 266 15.78 -35.62 41.45
N ALA A 267 15.93 -36.36 40.36
CA ALA A 267 17.17 -36.39 39.58
C ALA A 267 17.34 -35.16 38.67
N THR A 268 16.36 -34.25 38.66
CA THR A 268 16.28 -33.15 37.70
C THR A 268 15.99 -31.81 38.37
N ARG A 269 16.28 -30.71 37.67
CA ARG A 269 15.79 -29.36 37.98
C ARG A 269 15.17 -28.71 36.75
N GLY A 270 14.39 -27.64 36.93
CA GLY A 270 13.94 -26.82 35.80
C GLY A 270 15.14 -26.25 35.04
N ALA A 271 15.16 -26.43 33.72
CA ALA A 271 16.24 -25.89 32.89
C ALA A 271 16.17 -24.35 32.87
N LYS A 272 17.32 -23.67 32.95
CA LYS A 272 17.40 -22.23 32.71
C LYS A 272 17.07 -21.95 31.24
N GLU A 273 16.24 -20.95 30.98
CA GLU A 273 15.87 -20.56 29.62
C GLU A 273 17.11 -19.99 28.91
N VAL A 274 17.53 -20.64 27.82
CA VAL A 274 18.60 -20.11 26.95
C VAL A 274 17.96 -19.08 26.03
N ILE A 275 18.32 -17.81 26.20
CA ILE A 275 17.85 -16.71 25.35
C ILE A 275 18.93 -16.36 24.34
N GLU A 276 18.63 -16.55 23.05
CA GLU A 276 19.47 -16.08 21.94
C GLU A 276 18.97 -14.73 21.45
N ARG A 277 19.87 -13.75 21.35
CA ARG A 277 19.56 -12.44 20.78
C ARG A 277 19.95 -12.40 19.31
N ARG A 278 19.05 -11.89 18.47
CA ARG A 278 19.30 -11.57 17.06
C ARG A 278 18.92 -10.12 16.80
N ASP A 279 19.80 -9.38 16.14
CA ASP A 279 19.49 -8.03 15.66
C ASP A 279 19.37 -8.09 14.13
N VAL A 280 18.26 -7.60 13.59
CA VAL A 280 17.93 -7.66 12.15
C VAL A 280 17.64 -6.26 11.65
N THR A 281 18.32 -5.87 10.57
CA THR A 281 18.00 -4.62 9.87
C THR A 281 17.29 -4.94 8.57
N VAL A 282 16.10 -4.38 8.39
CA VAL A 282 15.34 -4.45 7.14
C VAL A 282 15.44 -3.09 6.46
N LYS A 283 15.92 -3.06 5.22
CA LYS A 283 15.94 -1.84 4.41
C LYS A 283 14.73 -1.82 3.48
N VAL A 284 14.00 -0.72 3.44
CA VAL A 284 12.84 -0.52 2.57
C VAL A 284 12.92 0.80 1.80
N ASP A 285 12.27 0.86 0.65
CA ASP A 285 12.06 2.12 -0.07
C ASP A 285 10.89 2.95 0.52
N GLN A 286 10.64 4.13 -0.05
CA GLN A 286 9.57 5.04 0.43
C GLN A 286 8.15 4.46 0.31
N THR A 287 7.97 3.35 -0.41
CA THR A 287 6.69 2.64 -0.57
C THR A 287 6.56 1.46 0.40
N GLY A 288 7.60 1.17 1.18
CA GLY A 288 7.66 0.03 2.10
C GLY A 288 8.15 -1.27 1.46
N LYS A 289 8.60 -1.25 0.20
CA LYS A 289 9.15 -2.44 -0.47
C LYS A 289 10.59 -2.68 -0.01
N LYS A 290 10.94 -3.93 0.31
CA LYS A 290 12.31 -4.30 0.71
C LYS A 290 13.32 -4.05 -0.41
N ILE A 291 14.47 -3.49 -0.04
CA ILE A 291 15.63 -3.25 -0.91
C ILE A 291 16.88 -3.94 -0.36
N THR A 292 17.74 -4.42 -1.25
CA THR A 292 18.99 -5.13 -0.89
C THR A 292 20.22 -4.23 -0.93
N GLU A 293 20.17 -3.16 -1.72
CA GLU A 293 21.24 -2.17 -1.87
C GLU A 293 20.69 -0.76 -1.70
N THR A 294 21.56 0.17 -1.28
CA THR A 294 21.21 1.58 -1.04
C THR A 294 21.78 2.52 -2.09
N THR A 295 22.46 2.00 -3.12
CA THR A 295 22.99 2.79 -4.22
C THR A 295 21.84 3.46 -4.98
N GLY A 296 21.86 4.78 -5.12
CA GLY A 296 20.76 5.54 -5.72
C GLY A 296 19.57 5.80 -4.77
N TYR A 297 19.77 5.66 -3.45
CA TYR A 297 18.79 6.03 -2.44
C TYR A 297 19.40 6.94 -1.36
N VAL A 298 18.56 7.77 -0.75
CA VAL A 298 18.90 8.61 0.41
C VAL A 298 18.18 8.10 1.65
N PHE A 299 18.90 8.02 2.77
CA PHE A 299 18.34 7.58 4.05
C PHE A 299 17.32 8.59 4.57
N ILE A 300 16.13 8.10 4.96
CA ILE A 300 15.04 8.94 5.51
C ILE A 300 15.02 8.81 7.03
N SER A 301 14.89 7.58 7.53
CA SER A 301 14.63 7.34 8.95
C SER A 301 14.90 5.89 9.34
N LYS A 302 14.99 5.66 10.65
CA LYS A 302 15.14 4.34 11.26
C LYS A 302 14.13 4.20 12.38
N THR A 303 13.40 3.08 12.39
CA THR A 303 12.42 2.80 13.44
C THR A 303 13.10 2.44 14.75
N GLN A 304 12.36 2.59 15.87
CA GLN A 304 12.73 1.93 17.12
C GLN A 304 12.74 0.40 16.94
N PRO A 305 13.59 -0.34 17.67
CA PRO A 305 13.67 -1.80 17.56
C PRO A 305 12.35 -2.46 17.98
N VAL A 306 11.80 -3.30 17.11
CA VAL A 306 10.61 -4.12 17.40
C VAL A 306 11.04 -5.51 17.84
N LEU A 307 10.64 -5.94 19.04
CA LEU A 307 10.94 -7.27 19.58
C LEU A 307 9.94 -8.32 19.08
N THR A 308 10.46 -9.39 18.47
CA THR A 308 9.71 -10.63 18.21
C THR A 308 10.31 -11.79 19.01
N VAL A 309 9.47 -12.51 19.76
CA VAL A 309 9.89 -13.65 20.59
C VAL A 309 9.45 -14.95 19.92
N THR A 310 10.41 -15.79 19.54
CA THR A 310 10.14 -17.13 18.99
C THR A 310 10.65 -18.20 19.93
N ARG A 311 9.83 -19.20 20.26
CA ARG A 311 10.23 -20.35 21.07
C ARG A 311 10.59 -21.53 20.17
N GLU A 312 11.87 -21.91 20.18
CA GLU A 312 12.33 -23.16 19.59
C GLU A 312 12.43 -24.26 20.67
N LYS A 313 12.47 -25.53 20.25
CA LYS A 313 12.51 -26.69 21.17
C LYS A 313 13.64 -26.61 22.21
N SER A 314 14.73 -25.89 21.91
CA SER A 314 15.91 -25.79 22.77
C SER A 314 16.21 -24.41 23.37
N LYS A 315 15.58 -23.32 22.87
CA LYS A 315 15.92 -21.93 23.20
C LYS A 315 14.79 -20.96 22.89
N THR A 316 14.83 -19.78 23.49
CA THR A 316 13.96 -18.65 23.16
C THR A 316 14.79 -17.64 22.37
N ILE A 317 14.32 -17.23 21.18
CA ILE A 317 15.01 -16.26 20.31
C ILE A 317 14.31 -14.91 20.44
N HIS A 318 15.05 -13.90 20.88
CA HIS A 318 14.62 -12.49 20.85
C HIS A 318 15.20 -11.85 19.60
N THR A 319 14.34 -11.54 18.63
CA THR A 319 14.74 -10.85 17.40
C THR A 319 14.33 -9.39 17.50
N TYR A 320 15.31 -8.48 17.51
CA TYR A 320 15.09 -7.04 17.48
C TYR A 320 15.23 -6.58 16.02
N THR A 321 14.09 -6.21 15.42
CA THR A 321 14.08 -5.75 14.03
C THR A 321 14.02 -4.23 14.00
N VAL A 322 14.95 -3.60 13.28
CA VAL A 322 14.88 -2.18 12.91
C VAL A 322 14.60 -2.08 11.42
N THR A 323 13.75 -1.14 11.04
CA THR A 323 13.49 -0.83 9.63
C THR A 323 14.15 0.50 9.29
N GLU A 324 15.02 0.47 8.29
CA GLU A 324 15.65 1.66 7.71
C GLU A 324 14.91 1.99 6.41
N SER A 325 14.30 3.18 6.37
CA SER A 325 13.54 3.66 5.21
C SER A 325 14.40 4.57 4.36
N TYR A 326 14.35 4.36 3.05
CA TYR A 326 15.16 5.05 2.06
C TYR A 326 14.30 5.62 0.94
N ARG A 327 14.66 6.78 0.40
CA ARG A 327 14.01 7.41 -0.76
C ARG A 327 14.86 7.23 -2.00
N LYS A 328 14.30 6.72 -3.09
CA LYS A 328 15.02 6.66 -4.39
C LYS A 328 15.23 8.07 -4.93
N VAL A 329 16.46 8.40 -5.33
CA VAL A 329 16.74 9.70 -5.96
C VAL A 329 16.21 9.76 -7.38
N ALA A 330 15.59 10.88 -7.70
CA ALA A 330 15.07 11.20 -9.02
C ALA A 330 16.04 12.14 -9.75
N ASN A 331 16.26 11.84 -11.04
CA ASN A 331 17.06 12.68 -11.93
C ASN A 331 16.11 13.23 -13.00
N LYS A 332 16.13 14.55 -13.20
CA LYS A 332 15.30 15.24 -14.19
C LYS A 332 16.21 15.95 -15.19
N ASP A 333 15.99 15.69 -16.47
CA ASP A 333 16.68 16.41 -17.53
C ASP A 333 15.75 17.50 -18.09
N ILE A 334 16.29 18.69 -18.31
CA ILE A 334 15.59 19.86 -18.85
C ILE A 334 16.39 20.39 -20.04
N GLU A 335 15.74 20.48 -21.20
CA GLU A 335 16.29 21.16 -22.36
C GLU A 335 15.80 22.62 -22.36
N LYS A 336 16.73 23.57 -22.46
CA LYS A 336 16.45 25.01 -22.47
C LYS A 336 17.12 25.65 -23.66
N THR A 337 16.35 26.28 -24.54
CA THR A 337 16.88 27.14 -25.59
C THR A 337 16.73 28.60 -25.18
N VAL A 338 17.80 29.37 -25.32
CA VAL A 338 17.85 30.81 -25.04
C VAL A 338 18.18 31.51 -26.36
N ASN A 339 17.38 32.47 -26.78
CA ASN A 339 17.66 33.27 -27.96
C ASN A 339 18.05 34.68 -27.51
N VAL A 340 19.20 35.14 -27.98
CA VAL A 340 19.73 36.46 -27.67
C VAL A 340 20.05 37.23 -28.95
N ASP A 341 20.07 38.56 -28.86
CA ASP A 341 20.59 39.41 -29.91
C ASP A 341 22.13 39.40 -29.94
N GLN A 342 22.72 40.15 -30.87
CA GLN A 342 24.18 40.24 -31.03
C GLN A 342 24.89 40.90 -29.83
N ASP A 343 24.15 41.64 -29.00
CA ASP A 343 24.64 42.28 -27.78
C ASP A 343 24.43 41.39 -26.54
N GLY A 344 23.85 40.19 -26.73
CA GLY A 344 23.60 39.21 -25.67
C GLY A 344 22.33 39.46 -24.86
N GLN A 345 21.47 40.40 -25.28
CA GLN A 345 20.18 40.63 -24.63
C GLN A 345 19.17 39.57 -25.07
N LEU A 346 18.27 39.20 -24.15
CA LEU A 346 17.22 38.23 -24.43
C LEU A 346 16.22 38.78 -25.45
N ILE A 347 16.00 38.01 -26.51
CA ILE A 347 14.96 38.33 -27.49
C ILE A 347 13.61 37.89 -26.91
N THR A 348 12.66 38.83 -26.85
CA THR A 348 11.30 38.57 -26.36
C THR A 348 10.26 38.67 -27.48
N GLU A 349 10.64 39.28 -28.59
CA GLU A 349 9.88 39.40 -29.82
C GLU A 349 9.85 38.07 -30.61
N PRO A 350 8.93 37.92 -31.58
CA PRO A 350 8.91 36.76 -32.46
C PRO A 350 10.23 36.59 -33.22
N ILE A 351 10.84 35.40 -33.13
CA ILE A 351 12.13 35.11 -33.76
C ILE A 351 12.12 35.28 -35.30
N SER A 352 10.94 35.30 -35.92
CA SER A 352 10.75 35.60 -37.35
C SER A 352 11.24 36.98 -37.78
N GLU A 353 11.37 37.91 -36.83
CA GLU A 353 11.86 39.28 -37.03
C GLU A 353 13.38 39.38 -37.07
N TYR A 354 14.07 38.27 -36.83
CA TYR A 354 15.52 38.22 -36.77
C TYR A 354 16.07 37.18 -37.76
N ASP A 355 17.33 37.36 -38.12
CA ASP A 355 18.13 36.37 -38.84
C ASP A 355 19.05 35.65 -37.86
N LEU A 356 19.11 34.32 -37.94
CA LEU A 356 20.02 33.50 -37.13
C LEU A 356 21.46 33.79 -37.52
N VAL A 357 22.26 34.24 -36.56
CA VAL A 357 23.69 34.51 -36.74
C VAL A 357 24.51 33.28 -36.39
N SER A 358 24.23 32.66 -35.25
CA SER A 358 24.92 31.44 -34.82
C SER A 358 24.08 30.59 -33.86
N GLU A 359 24.29 29.28 -33.95
CA GLU A 359 23.79 28.34 -32.95
C GLU A 359 24.87 28.08 -31.90
N GLY A 360 24.55 28.25 -30.63
CA GLY A 360 25.49 27.97 -29.55
C GLY A 360 25.62 26.48 -29.25
N GLU A 361 26.75 26.11 -28.65
CA GLU A 361 26.98 24.78 -28.13
C GLU A 361 26.12 24.52 -26.87
N VAL A 362 25.78 23.25 -26.65
CA VAL A 362 24.98 22.84 -25.50
C VAL A 362 25.84 22.87 -24.23
N VAL A 363 25.50 23.76 -23.30
CA VAL A 363 26.13 23.83 -21.98
C VAL A 363 25.32 22.99 -20.99
N LYS A 364 26.00 22.07 -20.30
CA LYS A 364 25.41 21.21 -19.27
C LYS A 364 25.64 21.79 -17.88
N THR A 365 24.57 22.01 -17.13
CA THR A 365 24.62 22.34 -15.70
C THR A 365 23.89 21.26 -14.89
N ILE A 366 24.42 20.91 -13.72
CA ILE A 366 23.84 19.90 -12.83
C ILE A 366 23.60 20.54 -11.46
N GLU A 367 22.33 20.60 -11.05
CA GLU A 367 21.95 21.02 -9.72
C GLU A 367 21.58 19.81 -8.87
N LYS A 368 22.21 19.66 -7.71
CA LYS A 368 21.92 18.59 -6.74
C LYS A 368 21.16 19.17 -5.56
N MET A 369 19.95 18.67 -5.33
CA MET A 369 19.11 19.06 -4.20
C MET A 369 19.56 18.38 -2.90
N SER A 370 19.17 18.96 -1.76
CA SER A 370 19.48 18.44 -0.41
C SER A 370 18.94 17.02 -0.16
N ASN A 371 17.90 16.63 -0.90
CA ASN A 371 17.29 15.31 -0.88
C ASN A 371 17.98 14.28 -1.81
N GLY A 372 19.08 14.68 -2.45
CA GLY A 372 19.90 13.86 -3.36
C GLY A 372 19.44 13.84 -4.83
N ASP A 373 18.26 14.38 -5.13
CA ASP A 373 17.74 14.47 -6.50
C ASP A 373 18.63 15.41 -7.33
N THR A 374 18.73 15.15 -8.64
CA THR A 374 19.49 16.01 -9.55
C THR A 374 18.61 16.55 -10.67
N THR A 375 18.82 17.81 -11.03
CA THR A 375 18.28 18.40 -12.27
C THR A 375 19.45 18.72 -13.19
N THR A 376 19.51 18.06 -14.33
CA THR A 376 20.48 18.37 -15.39
C THR A 376 19.81 19.31 -16.37
N THR A 377 20.34 20.51 -16.55
CA THR A 377 19.85 21.45 -17.57
C THR A 377 20.83 21.51 -18.73
N TYR A 378 20.34 21.25 -19.93
CA TYR A 378 21.05 21.40 -21.19
C TYR A 378 20.62 22.71 -21.83
N THR A 379 21.47 23.73 -21.74
CA THR A 379 21.16 25.07 -22.27
C THR A 379 21.83 25.29 -23.61
N LYS A 380 21.05 25.60 -24.65
CA LYS A 380 21.53 26.03 -25.97
C LYS A 380 21.22 27.51 -26.16
N THR A 381 22.24 28.33 -26.38
CA THR A 381 22.05 29.78 -26.60
C THR A 381 22.29 30.13 -28.07
N ASN A 382 21.27 30.62 -28.76
CA ASN A 382 21.37 31.03 -30.17
C ASN A 382 21.46 32.56 -30.26
N ILE A 383 22.28 33.06 -31.19
CA ILE A 383 22.50 34.49 -31.41
C ILE A 383 21.82 34.91 -32.71
N TYR A 384 21.09 36.02 -32.67
CA TYR A 384 20.28 36.54 -33.77
C TYR A 384 20.56 38.02 -34.04
N ARG A 385 20.28 38.48 -35.26
CA ARG A 385 20.39 39.87 -35.72
C ARG A 385 19.03 40.38 -36.18
N SER A 386 18.64 41.59 -35.77
CA SER A 386 17.38 42.21 -36.20
C SER A 386 17.41 42.56 -37.69
N LYS A 387 16.28 42.38 -38.39
CA LYS A 387 16.15 42.72 -39.81
C LYS A 387 16.03 44.23 -40.03
N ASP A 388 16.66 44.75 -41.07
CA ASP A 388 16.55 46.16 -41.46
C ASP A 388 15.08 46.51 -41.85
N PRO A 389 14.46 47.52 -41.22
CA PRO A 389 13.05 47.87 -41.46
C PRO A 389 12.72 48.26 -42.90
N ILE A 390 13.65 48.91 -43.61
CA ILE A 390 13.43 49.34 -45.00
C ILE A 390 13.42 48.11 -45.91
N ILE A 391 14.38 47.21 -45.73
CA ILE A 391 14.49 45.98 -46.52
C ILE A 391 13.33 45.03 -46.24
N LYS A 392 12.95 44.84 -44.96
CA LYS A 392 11.82 43.99 -44.56
C LYS A 392 10.55 44.35 -45.34
N ASN A 393 10.35 45.63 -45.61
CA ASN A 393 9.12 46.10 -46.22
C ASN A 393 9.15 46.11 -47.76
N ILE A 394 10.29 45.87 -48.42
CA ILE A 394 10.32 45.76 -49.90
C ILE A 394 9.34 44.67 -50.35
N LEU A 395 8.44 45.03 -51.26
CA LEU A 395 7.37 44.13 -51.68
C LEU A 395 7.88 43.12 -52.70
N LYS A 396 7.36 41.90 -52.62
CA LYS A 396 7.66 40.84 -53.58
C LYS A 396 6.94 41.08 -54.90
N ASN A 397 7.51 40.57 -55.98
CA ASN A 397 6.93 40.62 -57.33
C ASN A 397 5.50 40.05 -57.42
N ASN A 398 5.15 39.13 -56.52
CA ASN A 398 3.83 38.52 -56.42
C ASN A 398 2.93 39.15 -55.34
N ASP A 399 3.35 40.25 -54.71
CA ASP A 399 2.48 40.98 -53.79
C ASP A 399 1.28 41.57 -54.57
N PRO A 400 0.04 41.43 -54.07
CA PRO A 400 -1.14 41.92 -54.78
C PRO A 400 -1.07 43.39 -55.18
N ARG A 401 -0.43 44.24 -54.35
CA ARG A 401 -0.27 45.68 -54.64
C ARG A 401 0.69 45.93 -55.81
N VAL A 402 1.75 45.13 -55.89
CA VAL A 402 2.74 45.17 -56.96
C VAL A 402 2.10 44.68 -58.27
N MET A 403 1.34 43.59 -58.21
CA MET A 403 0.60 43.07 -59.37
C MET A 403 -0.51 44.03 -59.85
N GLU A 404 -1.18 44.73 -58.93
CA GLU A 404 -2.19 45.73 -59.27
C GLU A 404 -1.56 46.89 -60.03
N VAL A 405 -0.49 47.48 -59.49
CA VAL A 405 0.18 48.60 -60.16
C VAL A 405 0.83 48.19 -61.49
N ALA A 406 1.34 46.97 -61.58
CA ALA A 406 1.88 46.41 -62.82
C ALA A 406 0.84 46.37 -63.94
N ASN A 407 -0.38 45.91 -63.65
CA ASN A 407 -1.49 45.91 -64.61
C ASN A 407 -2.01 47.32 -64.89
N GLN A 408 -2.11 48.17 -63.85
CA GLN A 408 -2.55 49.56 -63.97
C GLN A 408 -1.69 50.34 -64.97
N VAL A 409 -0.37 50.25 -64.84
CA VAL A 409 0.57 50.97 -65.69
C VAL A 409 0.76 50.24 -67.02
N GLY A 410 1.23 48.98 -66.97
CA GLY A 410 1.67 48.26 -68.16
C GLY A 410 0.56 47.78 -69.09
N VAL A 411 -0.68 47.61 -68.59
CA VAL A 411 -1.82 47.14 -69.40
C VAL A 411 -2.84 48.27 -69.63
N ASN A 412 -3.22 49.00 -68.58
CA ASN A 412 -4.30 49.98 -68.67
C ASN A 412 -3.83 51.40 -69.05
N ASN A 413 -2.51 51.62 -69.17
CA ASN A 413 -1.92 52.93 -69.44
C ASN A 413 -2.40 54.01 -68.46
N THR A 414 -2.53 53.65 -67.17
CA THR A 414 -3.03 54.51 -66.09
C THR A 414 -1.90 54.91 -65.15
N ARG A 415 -1.84 56.20 -64.82
CA ARG A 415 -0.80 56.79 -63.97
C ARG A 415 -0.79 56.24 -62.56
N VAL A 416 0.36 56.24 -61.92
CA VAL A 416 0.52 55.96 -60.49
C VAL A 416 0.15 57.23 -59.73
N SER A 417 -0.71 57.14 -58.70
CA SER A 417 -1.02 58.29 -57.85
C SER A 417 0.02 58.51 -56.76
N ILE A 418 0.03 59.71 -56.18
CA ILE A 418 0.96 60.09 -55.11
C ILE A 418 0.88 59.12 -53.94
N ARG A 419 -0.34 58.75 -53.52
CA ARG A 419 -0.56 57.80 -52.43
C ARG A 419 0.02 56.42 -52.74
N GLN A 420 -0.12 55.95 -53.98
CA GLN A 420 0.46 54.67 -54.40
C GLN A 420 1.99 54.74 -54.38
N ALA A 421 2.58 55.82 -54.88
CA ALA A 421 4.02 56.04 -54.87
C ALA A 421 4.60 56.10 -53.45
N GLU A 422 3.93 56.75 -52.50
CA GLU A 422 4.36 56.82 -51.09
C GLU A 422 4.47 55.43 -50.45
N VAL A 423 3.54 54.52 -50.77
CA VAL A 423 3.55 53.14 -50.27
C VAL A 423 4.62 52.29 -50.96
N LEU A 424 4.88 52.53 -52.24
CA LEU A 424 5.69 51.66 -53.10
C LEU A 424 7.17 52.07 -53.19
N SER A 425 7.47 53.34 -53.41
CA SER A 425 8.81 53.85 -53.72
C SER A 425 9.67 54.16 -52.48
N ARG A 426 9.10 54.12 -51.27
CA ARG A 426 9.81 54.25 -49.98
C ARG A 426 10.77 55.45 -49.92
N ILE A 427 10.23 56.59 -49.47
CA ILE A 427 10.98 57.86 -49.43
C ILE A 427 12.33 57.80 -48.68
N GLU A 428 12.43 57.00 -47.62
CA GLU A 428 13.68 56.84 -46.86
C GLU A 428 14.82 56.23 -47.69
N LEU A 429 14.52 55.24 -48.54
CA LEU A 429 15.51 54.65 -49.43
C LEU A 429 15.87 55.60 -50.57
N ASN A 430 14.88 56.30 -51.12
CA ASN A 430 15.10 57.33 -52.14
C ASN A 430 16.06 58.41 -51.66
N ASN A 431 15.89 58.90 -50.42
CA ASN A 431 16.79 59.91 -49.86
C ASN A 431 18.23 59.39 -49.74
N LYS A 432 18.42 58.16 -49.24
CA LYS A 432 19.76 57.54 -49.15
C LYS A 432 20.41 57.38 -50.52
N VAL A 433 19.65 56.91 -51.53
CA VAL A 433 20.17 56.78 -52.90
C VAL A 433 20.47 58.14 -53.50
N ALA A 434 19.59 59.12 -53.33
CA ALA A 434 19.74 60.48 -53.86
C ALA A 434 21.02 61.14 -53.34
N GLU A 435 21.29 61.05 -52.04
CA GLU A 435 22.51 61.57 -51.42
C GLU A 435 23.77 60.92 -52.04
N ILE A 436 23.84 59.58 -52.03
CA ILE A 436 25.00 58.85 -52.55
C ILE A 436 25.22 59.12 -54.04
N PHE A 437 24.16 59.06 -54.85
CA PHE A 437 24.23 59.29 -56.29
C PHE A 437 24.63 60.73 -56.61
N THR A 438 24.08 61.71 -55.89
CA THR A 438 24.40 63.13 -56.08
C THR A 438 25.86 63.42 -55.73
N ASP A 439 26.40 62.78 -54.70
CA ASP A 439 27.82 62.90 -54.37
C ASP A 439 28.71 62.35 -55.50
N MET A 440 28.35 61.21 -56.08
CA MET A 440 29.07 60.64 -57.23
C MET A 440 28.97 61.55 -58.47
N VAL A 441 27.78 62.09 -58.76
CA VAL A 441 27.54 63.06 -59.84
C VAL A 441 28.39 64.32 -59.64
N ASN A 442 28.47 64.85 -58.42
CA ASN A 442 29.27 66.04 -58.13
C ASN A 442 30.77 65.79 -58.26
N GLN A 443 31.25 64.58 -57.97
CA GLN A 443 32.64 64.20 -58.25
C GLN A 443 32.93 64.26 -59.75
N GLU A 444 32.01 63.76 -60.59
CA GLU A 444 32.12 63.85 -62.04
C GLU A 444 32.06 65.31 -62.55
N ARG A 445 31.08 66.10 -62.10
CA ARG A 445 30.91 67.51 -62.51
C ARG A 445 32.13 68.38 -62.19
N ARG A 446 32.85 68.09 -61.10
CA ARG A 446 34.11 68.77 -60.73
C ARG A 446 35.20 68.59 -61.80
N LEU A 447 35.28 67.43 -62.44
CA LEU A 447 36.28 67.17 -63.51
C LEU A 447 36.11 68.16 -64.68
N TYR A 448 34.88 68.60 -64.92
CA TYR A 448 34.51 69.48 -66.04
C TYR A 448 34.20 70.91 -65.61
N LYS A 449 34.56 71.30 -64.37
CA LYS A 449 34.33 72.63 -63.79
C LYS A 449 32.87 73.09 -63.85
N LYS A 450 31.93 72.14 -63.78
CA LYS A 450 30.49 72.43 -63.72
C LYS A 450 30.08 72.78 -62.28
N PRO A 451 29.05 73.63 -62.09
CA PRO A 451 28.49 73.90 -60.77
C PRO A 451 28.07 72.59 -60.06
N MET A 452 28.23 72.54 -58.74
CA MET A 452 27.74 71.39 -57.97
C MET A 452 26.21 71.44 -57.90
N ILE A 453 25.59 70.26 -57.94
CA ILE A 453 24.15 70.05 -57.82
C ILE A 453 23.81 69.57 -56.42
N GLN A 454 22.66 69.98 -55.89
CA GLN A 454 22.18 69.51 -54.61
C GLN A 454 20.92 68.65 -54.79
N VAL A 455 20.69 67.71 -53.88
CA VAL A 455 19.38 67.04 -53.80
C VAL A 455 18.32 68.11 -53.54
N THR A 456 17.26 68.11 -54.33
CA THR A 456 16.20 69.13 -54.23
C THR A 456 15.61 69.21 -52.83
N LYS A 457 15.27 70.44 -52.42
CA LYS A 457 14.50 70.73 -51.20
C LYS A 457 12.99 70.71 -51.45
N ASP A 458 12.55 70.61 -52.70
CA ASP A 458 11.13 70.48 -53.06
C ASP A 458 10.65 69.04 -52.77
N GLU A 459 9.98 68.86 -51.63
CA GLU A 459 9.38 67.58 -51.23
C GLU A 459 8.26 67.12 -52.18
N LYS A 460 7.60 68.06 -52.90
CA LYS A 460 6.57 67.72 -53.88
C LYS A 460 7.21 67.13 -55.13
N ALA A 461 8.33 67.70 -55.59
CA ALA A 461 9.12 67.12 -56.68
C ALA A 461 9.60 65.69 -56.38
N LYS A 462 9.99 65.39 -55.13
CA LYS A 462 10.36 64.02 -54.73
C LYS A 462 9.20 63.03 -54.87
N LYS A 463 7.98 63.44 -54.51
CA LYS A 463 6.77 62.62 -54.67
C LYS A 463 6.40 62.42 -56.14
N GLU A 464 6.55 63.46 -56.95
CA GLU A 464 6.27 63.40 -58.39
C GLU A 464 7.21 62.44 -59.12
N ILE A 465 8.51 62.50 -58.82
CA ILE A 465 9.50 61.59 -59.40
C ILE A 465 9.37 60.18 -58.85
N ALA A 466 8.88 60.01 -57.61
CA ALA A 466 8.54 58.69 -57.06
C ALA A 466 7.41 58.00 -57.83
N MET A 467 6.38 58.73 -58.27
CA MET A 467 5.37 58.17 -59.18
C MET A 467 6.03 57.68 -60.47
N ARG A 468 6.90 58.51 -61.05
CA ARG A 468 7.58 58.17 -62.30
C ARG A 468 8.46 56.93 -62.16
N ALA A 469 9.22 56.77 -61.08
CA ALA A 469 10.02 55.57 -60.86
C ALA A 469 9.16 54.30 -60.86
N VAL A 470 7.98 54.31 -60.21
CA VAL A 470 7.05 53.17 -60.22
C VAL A 470 6.50 52.91 -61.62
N GLU A 471 6.13 53.96 -62.36
CA GLU A 471 5.60 53.82 -63.71
C GLU A 471 6.64 53.29 -64.71
N VAL A 472 7.89 53.75 -64.62
CA VAL A 472 9.00 53.29 -65.46
C VAL A 472 9.14 51.77 -65.41
N MET A 473 9.04 51.18 -64.21
CA MET A 473 9.16 49.73 -63.95
C MET A 473 8.27 48.86 -64.85
N TYR A 474 7.09 49.37 -65.20
CA TYR A 474 6.06 48.62 -65.93
C TYR A 474 5.78 49.21 -67.31
N GLN A 475 6.32 50.40 -67.58
CA GLN A 475 6.27 51.09 -68.86
C GLN A 475 7.53 51.94 -69.01
N PHE A 476 8.60 51.29 -69.49
CA PHE A 476 9.90 51.92 -69.72
C PHE A 476 9.83 52.92 -70.89
N SER A 477 9.43 54.15 -70.60
CA SER A 477 9.17 55.22 -71.57
C SER A 477 9.39 56.60 -70.96
N HIS A 478 9.78 57.58 -71.77
CA HIS A 478 9.76 59.00 -71.38
C HIS A 478 8.35 59.61 -71.46
N THR A 479 7.37 58.86 -71.97
CA THR A 479 5.96 59.27 -71.96
C THR A 479 5.26 58.61 -70.79
N ALA A 480 4.79 59.43 -69.85
CA ALA A 480 3.99 58.95 -68.74
C ALA A 480 2.62 58.41 -69.22
N PRO A 481 2.00 57.48 -68.48
CA PRO A 481 0.68 56.95 -68.82
C PRO A 481 -0.38 58.06 -68.98
N SER A 482 -1.36 57.85 -69.86
CA SER A 482 -2.34 58.89 -70.22
C SER A 482 -3.58 58.91 -69.31
N ASN A 483 -3.96 57.75 -68.77
CA ASN A 483 -5.20 57.61 -68.02
C ASN A 483 -4.99 57.93 -66.53
N MET A 484 -6.04 58.39 -65.86
CA MET A 484 -6.03 58.67 -64.42
C MET A 484 -7.26 57.99 -63.79
N LYS A 485 -7.09 57.41 -62.59
CA LYS A 485 -8.21 56.88 -61.81
C LYS A 485 -8.99 58.06 -61.20
N PRO A 486 -10.33 57.96 -61.13
CA PRO A 486 -11.14 58.89 -60.34
C PRO A 486 -10.70 58.89 -58.87
N ASP A 487 -10.87 60.04 -58.20
CA ASP A 487 -10.64 60.22 -56.76
C ASP A 487 -9.19 59.97 -56.27
N GLU A 488 -8.21 60.00 -57.17
CA GLU A 488 -6.79 59.94 -56.84
C GLU A 488 -6.07 61.26 -57.16
N GLN A 489 -4.99 61.52 -56.42
CA GLN A 489 -4.18 62.74 -56.58
C GLN A 489 -2.91 62.45 -57.39
N TYR A 490 -2.69 63.22 -58.46
CA TYR A 490 -1.56 63.08 -59.39
C TYR A 490 -0.66 64.33 -59.46
N TRP A 491 -1.09 65.44 -58.87
CA TRP A 491 -0.34 66.68 -58.81
C TRP A 491 -0.46 67.30 -57.43
N LEU A 492 0.58 68.01 -57.01
CA LEU A 492 0.62 68.72 -55.74
C LEU A 492 0.56 70.22 -56.03
N GLU A 493 -0.52 70.87 -55.60
CA GLU A 493 -0.63 72.33 -55.72
C GLU A 493 0.46 72.99 -54.88
N ARG A 494 1.17 73.96 -55.48
CA ARG A 494 2.18 74.77 -54.80
C ARG A 494 1.59 76.10 -54.35
N SER A 495 1.99 76.52 -53.15
CA SER A 495 1.57 77.79 -52.55
C SER A 495 2.65 78.86 -52.75
N PRO A 496 2.28 80.15 -52.88
CA PRO A 496 3.25 81.24 -52.95
C PRO A 496 4.26 81.18 -51.78
N GLY A 497 5.55 81.27 -52.11
CA GLY A 497 6.64 81.17 -51.14
C GLY A 497 7.20 79.76 -50.90
N GLU A 498 6.63 78.71 -51.50
CA GLU A 498 7.24 77.38 -51.49
C GLU A 498 8.40 77.27 -52.50
N THR A 499 9.36 76.38 -52.21
CA THR A 499 10.41 76.03 -53.20
C THR A 499 9.81 75.13 -54.27
N GLU A 500 9.89 75.54 -55.53
CA GLU A 500 9.54 74.73 -56.70
C GLU A 500 10.81 74.33 -57.45
N MET A 501 10.98 73.04 -57.72
CA MET A 501 11.97 72.58 -58.69
C MET A 501 11.34 72.47 -60.08
N GLY A 502 11.84 73.27 -61.04
CA GLY A 502 11.49 73.05 -62.45
C GLY A 502 12.13 71.77 -62.99
N PHE A 503 11.41 70.96 -63.77
CA PHE A 503 11.94 69.74 -64.38
C PHE A 503 12.57 70.04 -65.75
N GLY A 504 13.87 70.27 -65.79
CA GLY A 504 14.61 70.56 -67.02
C GLY A 504 15.04 69.33 -67.81
N THR A 505 15.12 68.16 -67.17
CA THR A 505 15.48 66.87 -67.80
C THR A 505 14.73 65.70 -67.16
N GLU A 506 14.64 64.57 -67.86
CA GLU A 506 14.21 63.29 -67.31
C GLU A 506 15.16 62.19 -67.76
N ASN A 507 15.56 61.33 -66.84
CA ASN A 507 16.48 60.22 -67.05
C ASN A 507 15.88 59.01 -66.33
N ILE A 508 15.75 57.88 -67.03
CA ILE A 508 15.09 56.69 -66.50
C ILE A 508 15.96 55.47 -66.74
N SER A 509 15.92 54.52 -65.80
CA SER A 509 16.67 53.29 -65.93
C SER A 509 16.03 52.12 -65.21
N GLU A 510 16.39 50.92 -65.64
CA GLU A 510 16.04 49.66 -64.98
C GLU A 510 17.29 48.80 -64.80
N ALA A 511 17.37 48.11 -63.66
CA ALA A 511 18.47 47.24 -63.32
C ALA A 511 18.01 46.09 -62.39
N TYR A 512 18.83 45.05 -62.30
CA TYR A 512 18.68 43.99 -61.30
C TYR A 512 19.87 43.98 -60.35
N ILE A 513 19.61 44.08 -59.05
CA ILE A 513 20.64 44.05 -58.01
C ILE A 513 20.58 42.70 -57.30
N VAL A 514 21.63 41.88 -57.43
CA VAL A 514 21.70 40.56 -56.78
C VAL A 514 21.77 40.73 -55.27
N LYS A 515 20.96 39.96 -54.53
CA LYS A 515 20.98 40.01 -53.06
C LYS A 515 22.24 39.35 -52.52
N SER A 516 23.08 40.15 -51.87
CA SER A 516 24.24 39.71 -51.09
C SER A 516 23.97 39.84 -49.59
N ILE A 517 24.81 39.21 -48.75
CA ILE A 517 24.79 39.40 -47.29
C ILE A 517 24.93 40.88 -46.93
N GLU A 518 25.67 41.66 -47.73
CA GLU A 518 25.86 43.09 -47.53
C GLU A 518 24.61 43.90 -47.88
N SER A 519 23.84 43.49 -48.89
CA SER A 519 22.55 44.10 -49.29
C SER A 519 21.39 43.85 -48.30
N GLN A 520 21.66 43.24 -47.14
CA GLN A 520 20.72 43.08 -46.02
C GLN A 520 20.66 44.32 -45.11
N SER A 521 21.45 45.37 -45.42
CA SER A 521 21.34 46.72 -44.85
C SER A 521 20.86 47.71 -45.91
N SER A 522 19.92 48.58 -45.54
CA SER A 522 19.39 49.62 -46.43
C SER A 522 20.45 50.60 -46.92
N ASP A 523 21.51 50.83 -46.14
CA ASP A 523 22.64 51.69 -46.54
C ASP A 523 23.46 51.06 -47.67
N ASN A 524 23.74 49.76 -47.55
CA ASN A 524 24.47 49.04 -48.59
C ASN A 524 23.61 48.88 -49.84
N LEU A 525 22.31 48.57 -49.70
CA LEU A 525 21.39 48.51 -50.83
C LEU A 525 21.30 49.87 -51.54
N ALA A 526 21.20 50.98 -50.81
CA ALA A 526 21.21 52.32 -51.39
C ALA A 526 22.51 52.59 -52.18
N ARG A 527 23.66 52.17 -51.63
CA ARG A 527 24.95 52.29 -52.31
C ARG A 527 25.02 51.47 -53.59
N ASP A 528 24.50 50.25 -53.57
CA ASP A 528 24.49 49.37 -54.75
C ASP A 528 23.57 49.92 -55.85
N VAL A 529 22.40 50.45 -55.48
CA VAL A 529 21.51 51.16 -56.41
C VAL A 529 22.20 52.38 -57.01
N ALA A 530 22.77 53.26 -56.18
CA ALA A 530 23.44 54.48 -56.63
C ALA A 530 24.63 54.18 -57.56
N LYS A 531 25.41 53.13 -57.27
CA LYS A 531 26.48 52.64 -58.16
C LYS A 531 25.94 52.16 -59.49
N GLY A 532 24.86 51.37 -59.48
CA GLY A 532 24.20 50.92 -60.71
C GLY A 532 23.72 52.09 -61.56
N MET A 533 23.06 53.07 -60.94
CA MET A 533 22.64 54.32 -61.58
C MET A 533 23.82 55.09 -62.17
N PHE A 534 24.91 55.27 -61.42
CA PHE A 534 26.08 56.01 -61.89
C PHE A 534 26.77 55.31 -63.06
N SER A 535 26.88 53.99 -62.99
CA SER A 535 27.46 53.21 -64.09
C SER A 535 26.63 53.36 -65.37
N GLN A 536 25.31 53.31 -65.26
CA GLN A 536 24.40 53.44 -66.40
C GLN A 536 24.33 54.88 -66.92
N TYR A 537 23.94 55.85 -66.10
CA TYR A 537 23.71 57.22 -66.54
C TYR A 537 24.98 57.98 -66.87
N ILE A 538 26.09 57.67 -66.19
CA ILE A 538 27.32 58.45 -66.28
C ILE A 538 28.41 57.66 -66.99
N GLU A 539 28.85 56.52 -66.44
CA GLU A 539 30.04 55.84 -66.96
C GLU A 539 29.84 55.31 -68.38
N SER A 540 28.68 54.71 -68.67
CA SER A 540 28.40 54.09 -69.96
C SER A 540 28.32 55.10 -71.11
N GLU A 541 27.85 56.32 -70.82
CA GLU A 541 27.67 57.40 -71.79
C GLU A 541 28.84 58.40 -71.83
N ARG A 542 29.74 58.35 -70.84
CA ARG A 542 30.83 59.32 -70.65
C ARG A 542 31.65 59.54 -71.92
N LYS A 543 31.98 58.46 -72.65
CA LYS A 543 32.80 58.58 -73.87
C LYS A 543 32.06 59.33 -74.98
N SER A 544 30.82 58.94 -75.26
CA SER A 544 30.01 59.53 -76.34
C SER A 544 29.63 60.98 -76.02
N ALA A 545 29.41 61.33 -74.75
CA ALA A 545 29.05 62.68 -74.34
C ALA A 545 30.11 63.76 -74.60
N HIS A 546 31.41 63.38 -74.59
CA HIS A 546 32.54 64.28 -74.85
C HIS A 546 33.05 64.26 -76.29
N SER A 547 32.38 63.52 -77.18
CA SER A 547 32.64 63.60 -78.61
C SER A 547 31.89 64.78 -79.22
N ASP A 548 32.25 65.16 -80.46
CA ASP A 548 31.50 66.13 -81.27
C ASP A 548 30.12 65.58 -81.72
N GLU A 549 29.70 64.41 -81.22
CA GLU A 549 28.41 63.83 -81.56
C GLU A 549 27.24 64.69 -81.05
N PRO A 550 26.16 64.79 -81.85
CA PRO A 550 24.94 65.47 -81.44
C PRO A 550 24.31 64.77 -80.22
N TYR A 551 23.38 65.46 -79.59
CA TYR A 551 22.58 64.87 -78.52
C TYR A 551 21.83 63.64 -79.06
N SER A 552 21.96 62.50 -78.39
CA SER A 552 21.37 61.23 -78.79
C SER A 552 21.03 60.39 -77.57
N ASN A 553 20.35 59.26 -77.80
CA ASN A 553 20.08 58.27 -76.74
C ASN A 553 21.36 57.61 -76.18
N GLU A 554 22.53 57.84 -76.80
CA GLU A 554 23.81 57.27 -76.38
C GLU A 554 24.63 58.23 -75.50
N ASN A 555 24.17 59.47 -75.31
CA ASN A 555 24.81 60.48 -74.47
C ASN A 555 23.84 61.39 -73.69
N GLY A 556 22.55 61.08 -73.75
CA GLY A 556 21.48 61.92 -73.24
C GLY A 556 21.50 62.06 -71.73
N HIS A 557 21.67 60.95 -70.99
CA HIS A 557 21.69 60.97 -69.53
C HIS A 557 22.89 61.73 -69.00
N TYR A 558 24.08 61.47 -69.55
CA TYR A 558 25.29 62.18 -69.16
C TYR A 558 25.14 63.68 -69.39
N ARG A 559 24.67 64.09 -70.56
CA ARG A 559 24.49 65.52 -70.88
C ARG A 559 23.45 66.17 -69.97
N ASN A 560 22.33 65.50 -69.69
CA ASN A 560 21.26 65.98 -68.82
C ASN A 560 21.71 66.18 -67.37
N ILE A 561 22.55 65.27 -66.85
CA ILE A 561 22.92 65.24 -65.43
C ILE A 561 24.22 66.01 -65.16
N ILE A 562 25.22 65.91 -66.05
CA ILE A 562 26.57 66.47 -65.84
C ILE A 562 26.75 67.83 -66.52
N MET A 563 26.28 67.97 -67.76
CA MET A 563 26.67 69.09 -68.63
C MET A 563 25.74 70.31 -68.53
N THR A 564 24.61 70.20 -67.82
CA THR A 564 23.71 71.32 -67.54
C THR A 564 24.26 72.25 -66.45
N ASP A 565 23.68 73.44 -66.33
CA ASP A 565 23.96 74.37 -65.22
C ASP A 565 22.84 74.35 -64.16
N HIS A 566 22.06 73.26 -64.14
CA HIS A 566 21.00 73.02 -63.17
C HIS A 566 21.55 72.91 -61.74
N SER A 567 20.83 73.53 -60.79
CA SER A 567 21.19 73.60 -59.37
C SER A 567 20.70 72.42 -58.54
N ASP A 568 19.63 71.76 -58.97
CA ASP A 568 18.96 70.71 -58.19
C ASP A 568 18.78 69.42 -58.98
N ILE A 569 18.91 68.30 -58.28
CA ILE A 569 18.63 66.94 -58.75
C ILE A 569 17.59 66.30 -57.86
N VAL A 570 16.69 65.54 -58.46
CA VAL A 570 15.72 64.71 -57.75
C VAL A 570 15.86 63.28 -58.26
N VAL A 571 15.90 62.35 -57.32
CA VAL A 571 16.10 60.92 -57.58
C VAL A 571 14.99 60.16 -56.88
N ALA A 572 14.33 59.27 -57.61
CA ALA A 572 13.49 58.25 -57.00
C ALA A 572 13.80 56.86 -57.54
N VAL A 573 13.59 55.88 -56.68
CA VAL A 573 13.85 54.48 -56.92
C VAL A 573 12.59 53.70 -56.54
N TYR A 574 12.25 52.70 -57.33
CA TYR A 574 11.26 51.70 -56.94
C TYR A 574 11.89 50.32 -57.03
N LEU A 575 11.72 49.52 -55.97
CA LEU A 575 12.30 48.18 -55.87
C LEU A 575 11.22 47.15 -55.63
N VAL A 576 11.36 46.03 -56.32
CA VAL A 576 10.54 44.84 -56.14
C VAL A 576 11.45 43.65 -55.87
N ASP A 577 11.15 42.91 -54.81
CA ASP A 577 11.84 41.65 -54.50
C ASP A 577 11.46 40.59 -55.55
N ASN A 578 12.45 40.18 -56.36
CA ASN A 578 12.34 39.18 -57.41
C ASN A 578 13.03 37.85 -57.03
N GLY A 579 13.07 37.52 -55.73
CA GLY A 579 13.72 36.32 -55.21
C GLY A 579 15.22 36.50 -54.98
N TYR A 580 16.03 36.15 -55.98
CA TYR A 580 17.51 36.23 -55.91
C TYR A 580 18.06 37.65 -56.13
N SER A 581 17.25 38.58 -56.65
CA SER A 581 17.62 39.96 -56.91
C SER A 581 16.48 40.92 -56.56
N TYR A 582 16.80 42.21 -56.45
CA TYR A 582 15.81 43.29 -56.53
C TYR A 582 15.71 43.76 -57.98
N HIS A 583 14.50 43.82 -58.52
CA HIS A 583 14.22 44.57 -59.75
C HIS A 583 14.08 46.03 -59.37
N VAL A 584 14.86 46.90 -60.01
CA VAL A 584 15.01 48.30 -59.63
C VAL A 584 14.71 49.17 -60.84
N SER A 585 13.79 50.10 -60.70
CA SER A 585 13.58 51.19 -61.65
C SER A 585 13.96 52.51 -60.99
N THR A 586 14.53 53.43 -61.78
CA THR A 586 14.92 54.75 -61.30
C THR A 586 14.42 55.83 -62.24
N ALA A 587 14.10 56.98 -61.66
CA ALA A 587 13.80 58.21 -62.37
C ALA A 587 14.61 59.35 -61.74
N VAL A 588 15.29 60.12 -62.59
CA VAL A 588 16.16 61.22 -62.20
C VAL A 588 15.85 62.44 -63.05
N ALA A 589 15.56 63.56 -62.42
CA ALA A 589 15.41 64.83 -63.10
C ALA A 589 16.39 65.86 -62.55
N THR A 590 16.89 66.72 -63.43
CA THR A 590 17.70 67.89 -63.06
C THR A 590 16.98 69.17 -63.47
N GLY A 591 17.18 70.23 -62.70
CA GLY A 591 16.59 71.53 -62.98
C GLY A 591 17.04 72.61 -62.02
N THR A 592 16.41 73.76 -62.10
CA THR A 592 16.72 74.91 -61.27
C THR A 592 15.54 75.22 -60.37
N SER A 593 15.78 75.30 -59.06
CA SER A 593 14.72 75.67 -58.13
C SER A 593 14.49 77.18 -58.10
N PHE A 594 13.23 77.57 -57.93
CA PHE A 594 12.79 78.94 -57.72
C PHE A 594 11.77 78.98 -56.58
N ILE A 595 11.44 80.19 -56.13
CA ILE A 595 10.37 80.40 -55.15
C ILE A 595 9.09 80.68 -55.93
N GLU A 596 8.04 79.95 -55.61
CA GLU A 596 6.73 80.09 -56.27
C GLU A 596 6.21 81.52 -56.04
N PRO A 597 5.90 82.28 -57.12
CA PRO A 597 5.66 83.72 -57.07
C PRO A 597 4.38 84.16 -56.35
#